data_AF-A0A2V8RN22-F1
#
_entry.id   AF-A0A2V8RN22-F1
#
_cell.length_a   1.000
_cell.length_b   1.000
_cell.length_c   1.000
_cell.angle_alpha   90.00
_cell.angle_beta   90.00
_cell.angle_gamma   90.00
#
_symmetry.space_group_name_H-M   'P 1'
#
loop_
_entity.id
_entity.type
_entity.pdbx_description
1 polymer ?
#
loop_
_entity_poly.entity_id
_entity_poly.type
_entity_poly.pdbx_seq_one_letter_code
_entity_poly.pdbx_strand_id
1 'polypeptide(L)'
;MHNARATRMAIMSDARNTNLWGGRFTGETDCGFADYNRSFGFDRRLFAVDVRASIAHCDGLAGAGVLTGAESNEIKSALQAILDRGQTDASYFDEPNSEDVQAETIRSRRTCACGCATK
;
A
#
# COMPACT_ATOMS: atom_id res chain seq x y z
N MET A 1 -24.90 -7.75 -40.03
CA MET A 1 -25.45 -8.39 -38.82
C MET A 1 -24.35 -9.25 -38.21
N HIS A 2 -24.11 -9.02 -36.92
CA HIS A 2 -23.29 -9.72 -35.90
C HIS A 2 -22.76 -11.13 -36.27
N ASN A 3 -21.51 -11.48 -35.94
CA ASN A 3 -21.13 -11.73 -34.55
C ASN A 3 -19.61 -11.64 -34.33
N ALA A 4 -19.21 -10.76 -33.42
CA ALA A 4 -17.83 -10.52 -33.02
C ALA A 4 -17.39 -11.53 -31.96
N ARG A 5 -16.18 -12.02 -32.19
CA ARG A 5 -15.28 -12.79 -31.34
C ARG A 5 -15.26 -12.25 -29.89
N ALA A 6 -15.92 -12.94 -28.96
CA ALA A 6 -15.77 -12.70 -27.53
C ALA A 6 -14.94 -13.82 -26.91
N THR A 7 -13.62 -13.62 -26.91
CA THR A 7 -12.67 -14.43 -26.15
C THR A 7 -13.03 -14.32 -24.66
N ARG A 8 -13.44 -15.46 -24.10
CA ARG A 8 -13.80 -15.63 -22.69
C ARG A 8 -12.63 -15.20 -21.81
N MET A 9 -12.91 -14.19 -21.00
CA MET A 9 -12.04 -13.56 -20.02
C MET A 9 -11.33 -14.61 -19.15
N ALA A 10 -10.04 -14.82 -19.38
CA ALA A 10 -9.15 -15.48 -18.44
C ALA A 10 -8.88 -14.50 -17.31
N ILE A 11 -9.76 -14.49 -16.31
CA ILE A 11 -9.43 -13.97 -14.98
C ILE A 11 -8.42 -14.95 -14.38
N MET A 12 -7.13 -14.74 -14.68
CA MET A 12 -6.06 -15.26 -13.83
C MET A 12 -6.23 -14.61 -12.47
N SER A 13 -6.53 -15.43 -11.47
CA SER A 13 -6.37 -15.09 -10.06
C SER A 13 -4.90 -14.73 -9.85
N ASP A 14 -4.59 -13.45 -9.93
CA ASP A 14 -3.29 -12.93 -9.53
C ASP A 14 -3.20 -13.16 -8.01
N ALA A 15 -2.49 -14.22 -7.62
CA ALA A 15 -2.17 -14.48 -6.23
C ALA A 15 -1.56 -13.17 -5.70
N ARG A 16 -2.27 -12.54 -4.76
CA ARG A 16 -1.96 -11.19 -4.27
C ARG A 16 -0.61 -11.24 -3.57
N ASN A 17 0.47 -11.03 -4.32
CA ASN A 17 1.79 -10.86 -3.74
C ASN A 17 1.72 -9.63 -2.81
N THR A 18 1.80 -9.88 -1.51
CA THR A 18 1.73 -8.84 -0.47
C THR A 18 2.98 -7.98 -0.44
N ASN A 19 4.07 -8.47 -1.05
CA ASN A 19 5.36 -7.81 -1.04
C ASN A 19 5.38 -6.64 -2.04
N LEU A 20 5.98 -5.53 -1.64
CA LEU A 20 6.19 -4.35 -2.50
C LEU A 20 7.30 -4.56 -3.54
N TRP A 21 7.99 -5.68 -3.45
CA TRP A 21 9.06 -6.14 -4.31
C TRP A 21 8.74 -7.57 -4.77
N GLY A 22 9.48 -8.08 -5.75
CA GLY A 22 9.26 -9.45 -6.24
C GLY A 22 9.27 -9.62 -7.75
N GLY A 23 9.13 -8.55 -8.54
CA GLY A 23 8.93 -8.65 -9.99
C GLY A 23 10.04 -9.35 -10.79
N ARG A 24 11.23 -9.55 -10.20
CA ARG A 24 12.34 -10.31 -10.80
C ARG A 24 12.36 -11.79 -10.40
N PHE A 25 11.66 -12.17 -9.33
CA PHE A 25 11.62 -13.53 -8.80
C PHE A 25 10.41 -14.27 -9.36
N THR A 26 10.61 -15.54 -9.70
CA THR A 26 9.57 -16.42 -10.23
C THR A 26 9.04 -17.41 -9.20
N GLY A 27 9.74 -17.57 -8.07
CA GLY A 27 9.35 -18.42 -6.95
C GLY A 27 8.77 -17.61 -5.80
N GLU A 28 7.95 -18.26 -4.98
CA GLU A 28 7.43 -17.65 -3.75
C GLU A 28 8.55 -17.46 -2.72
N THR A 29 8.36 -16.48 -1.84
CA THR A 29 9.28 -16.27 -0.72
C THR A 29 9.06 -17.38 0.30
N ASP A 30 10.15 -18.01 0.75
CA ASP A 30 10.10 -18.99 1.83
C ASP A 30 9.51 -18.36 3.11
N CYS A 31 8.61 -19.07 3.80
CA CYS A 31 7.92 -18.53 4.96
C CYS A 31 8.86 -18.23 6.13
N GLY A 32 9.86 -19.09 6.37
CA GLY A 32 10.85 -18.86 7.41
C GLY A 32 11.73 -17.65 7.11
N PHE A 33 12.07 -17.44 5.84
CA PHE A 33 12.77 -16.23 5.42
C PHE A 33 11.92 -14.97 5.57
N ALA A 34 10.64 -15.02 5.17
CA ALA A 34 9.73 -13.88 5.30
C ALA A 34 9.54 -13.48 6.77
N ASP A 35 9.34 -14.44 7.67
CA ASP A 35 9.21 -14.18 9.10
C ASP A 35 10.50 -13.60 9.72
N TYR A 36 11.66 -14.11 9.30
CA TYR A 36 12.96 -13.60 9.74
C TYR A 36 13.21 -12.16 9.25
N ASN A 37 12.81 -11.84 8.02
CA ASN A 37 13.05 -10.54 7.41
C ASN A 37 12.06 -9.46 7.89
N ARG A 38 10.87 -9.87 8.34
CA ARG A 38 9.79 -8.97 8.77
C ARG A 38 10.19 -8.10 9.96
N SER A 39 10.24 -6.78 9.76
CA SER A 39 10.56 -5.79 10.79
C SER A 39 9.35 -5.15 11.46
N PHE A 40 8.13 -5.36 10.92
CA PHE A 40 6.92 -4.71 11.40
C PHE A 40 6.69 -4.81 12.92
N GLY A 41 7.08 -5.95 13.52
CA GLY A 41 6.93 -6.19 14.95
C GLY A 41 7.56 -5.11 15.84
N PHE A 42 8.65 -4.48 15.39
CA PHE A 42 9.36 -3.44 16.14
C PHE A 42 9.36 -2.06 15.48
N ASP A 43 9.26 -1.97 14.15
CA ASP A 43 9.35 -0.70 13.43
C ASP A 43 8.02 0.06 13.35
N ARG A 44 6.88 -0.56 13.67
CA ARG A 44 5.55 0.10 13.70
C ARG A 44 5.51 1.39 14.53
N ARG A 45 6.39 1.53 15.52
CA ARG A 45 6.57 2.77 16.30
C ARG A 45 6.96 3.98 15.44
N LEU A 46 7.47 3.73 14.23
CA LEU A 46 7.89 4.72 13.25
C LEU A 46 6.77 5.12 12.29
N PHE A 47 5.56 4.59 12.41
CA PHE A 47 4.45 4.87 11.50
C PHE A 47 4.21 6.38 11.29
N ALA A 48 4.15 7.16 12.36
CA ALA A 48 3.93 8.59 12.26
C ALA A 48 5.08 9.35 11.59
N VAL A 49 6.32 8.85 11.63
CA VAL A 49 7.43 9.47 10.89
C VAL A 49 7.44 9.04 9.42
N ASP A 50 7.12 7.77 9.13
CA ASP A 50 7.02 7.23 7.77
C ASP A 50 5.95 7.95 6.94
N VAL A 51 4.75 8.15 7.51
CA VAL A 51 3.66 8.86 6.83
C VAL A 51 4.04 10.33 6.56
N ARG A 52 4.66 11.01 7.53
CA ARG A 52 5.12 12.40 7.36
C ARG A 52 6.23 12.51 6.30
N ALA A 53 7.15 11.55 6.26
CA ALA A 53 8.18 11.48 5.22
C ALA A 53 7.55 11.27 3.84
N SER A 54 6.53 10.43 3.74
CA SER A 54 5.76 10.21 2.50
C SER A 54 5.04 11.48 2.03
N ILE A 55 4.47 12.26 2.95
CA ILE A 55 3.85 13.57 2.64
C ILE A 55 4.91 14.53 2.07
N ALA A 56 6.06 14.66 2.73
CA ALA A 56 7.15 15.51 2.25
C ALA A 56 7.69 15.04 0.87
N HIS A 57 7.73 13.73 0.64
CA HIS A 57 8.11 13.17 -0.65
C HIS A 57 7.15 13.57 -1.77
N CYS A 58 5.84 13.68 -1.49
CA CYS A 58 4.85 14.18 -2.46
C CYS A 58 5.12 15.64 -2.88
N ASP A 59 5.61 16.48 -1.97
CA ASP A 59 6.03 17.85 -2.30
C ASP A 59 7.27 17.84 -3.19
N GLY A 60 8.25 16.97 -2.90
CA GLY A 60 9.43 16.77 -3.74
C GLY A 60 9.09 16.29 -5.15
N LEU A 61 8.17 15.33 -5.28
CA LEU A 61 7.70 14.82 -6.58
C LEU A 61 6.93 15.87 -7.38
N ALA A 62 6.14 16.72 -6.72
CA ALA A 62 5.49 17.85 -7.36
C ALA A 62 6.50 18.90 -7.86
N GLY A 63 7.52 19.20 -7.04
CA GLY A 63 8.62 20.10 -7.43
C GLY A 63 9.45 19.56 -8.61
N ALA A 64 9.56 18.24 -8.75
CA ALA A 64 10.20 17.58 -9.88
C ALA A 64 9.30 17.43 -11.12
N GLY A 65 8.02 17.85 -11.05
CA GLY A 65 7.06 17.71 -12.14
C GLY A 65 6.57 16.28 -12.40
N VAL A 66 6.82 15.34 -11.48
CA VAL A 66 6.32 13.96 -11.55
C VAL A 66 4.85 13.89 -11.17
N LEU A 67 4.42 14.74 -10.22
CA LEU A 67 3.03 14.90 -9.82
C LEU A 67 2.56 16.32 -10.15
N THR A 68 1.30 16.45 -10.55
CA THR A 68 0.64 17.75 -10.54
C THR A 68 0.38 18.20 -9.09
N GLY A 69 0.16 19.50 -8.89
CA GLY A 69 -0.21 20.03 -7.58
C GLY A 69 -1.52 19.42 -7.03
N ALA A 70 -2.48 19.12 -7.92
CA ALA A 70 -3.73 18.48 -7.56
C ALA A 70 -3.51 17.04 -7.08
N GLU A 71 -2.76 16.22 -7.82
CA GLU A 71 -2.42 14.84 -7.43
C GLU A 71 -1.62 14.81 -6.12
N SER A 72 -0.64 15.71 -5.96
CA SER A 72 0.13 15.82 -4.71
C SER A 72 -0.77 16.14 -3.51
N ASN A 73 -1.71 17.08 -3.66
CA ASN A 73 -2.64 17.43 -2.58
C ASN A 73 -3.62 16.29 -2.25
N GLU A 74 -4.09 15.56 -3.25
CA GLU A 74 -4.96 14.38 -3.05
C GLU A 74 -4.22 13.29 -2.26
N ILE A 75 -2.98 12.97 -2.66
CA ILE A 75 -2.17 11.95 -1.97
C ILE A 75 -1.85 12.38 -0.54
N LYS A 76 -1.45 13.64 -0.33
CA LYS A 76 -1.18 14.16 1.02
C LYS A 76 -2.41 14.10 1.93
N SER A 77 -3.60 14.40 1.38
CA SER A 77 -4.85 14.33 2.14
C SER A 77 -5.18 12.89 2.56
N ALA A 78 -4.99 11.93 1.65
CA ALA A 78 -5.17 10.51 1.96
C ALA A 78 -4.16 10.01 3.01
N LEU A 79 -2.90 10.42 2.90
CA LEU A 79 -1.85 10.10 3.88
C LEU A 79 -2.17 10.70 5.26
N GLN A 80 -2.71 11.91 5.32
CA GLN A 80 -3.13 12.50 6.59
C GLN A 80 -4.27 11.71 7.23
N ALA A 81 -5.28 11.29 6.46
CA ALA A 81 -6.36 10.45 6.97
C ALA A 81 -5.85 9.09 7.51
N ILE A 82 -4.84 8.50 6.84
CA ILE A 82 -4.17 7.28 7.30
C ILE A 82 -3.44 7.52 8.63
N LEU A 83 -2.72 8.65 8.75
CA LEU A 83 -2.04 9.03 9.98
C LEU A 83 -3.03 9.19 11.13
N ASP A 84 -4.10 9.95 10.92
CA ASP A 84 -5.13 10.23 11.92
C ASP A 84 -5.78 8.94 12.40
N ARG A 85 -6.09 8.03 11.47
CA ARG A 85 -6.64 6.71 11.81
C ARG A 85 -5.65 5.90 12.64
N GLY A 86 -4.40 5.77 12.21
CA GLY A 86 -3.39 4.99 12.94
C GLY A 86 -3.00 5.56 14.31
N GLN A 87 -3.34 6.82 14.59
CA GLN A 87 -3.16 7.45 15.91
C GLN A 87 -4.37 7.31 16.83
N THR A 88 -5.58 7.18 16.28
CA THR A 88 -6.84 7.22 17.05
C THR A 88 -7.50 5.86 17.20
N ASP A 89 -7.29 4.96 16.25
CA ASP A 89 -7.83 3.61 16.25
C ASP A 89 -6.81 2.64 16.87
N ALA A 90 -7.06 2.21 18.11
CA ALA A 90 -6.20 1.26 18.81
C ALA A 90 -6.08 -0.09 18.09
N SER A 91 -7.08 -0.45 17.27
CA SER A 91 -7.12 -1.71 16.52
C SER A 91 -6.41 -1.64 15.16
N TYR A 92 -5.91 -0.46 14.79
CA TYR A 92 -5.31 -0.23 13.47
C TYR A 92 -4.14 -1.17 13.14
N PHE A 93 -3.44 -1.65 14.17
CA PHE A 93 -2.29 -2.53 14.05
C PHE A 93 -2.55 -3.97 14.52
N ASP A 94 -3.80 -4.39 14.65
CA ASP A 94 -4.15 -5.73 15.15
C ASP A 94 -3.99 -6.84 14.08
N GLU A 95 -4.04 -6.50 12.78
CA GLU A 95 -3.83 -7.44 11.66
C GLU A 95 -2.76 -7.01 10.63
N PRO A 96 -1.49 -6.79 11.02
CA PRO A 96 -0.48 -6.42 10.05
C PRO A 96 0.20 -7.68 9.53
N ASN A 97 -0.24 -8.18 8.37
CA ASN A 97 0.57 -9.12 7.58
C ASN A 97 1.60 -8.39 6.69
N SER A 98 1.96 -7.16 7.07
CA SER A 98 2.93 -6.32 6.37
C SER A 98 4.35 -6.68 6.79
N GLU A 99 5.28 -6.59 5.85
CA GLU A 99 6.72 -6.82 6.04
C GLU A 99 7.34 -5.78 6.99
N ASP A 100 7.03 -4.50 6.76
CA ASP A 100 7.54 -3.36 7.51
C ASP A 100 6.51 -2.23 7.56
N VAL A 101 6.83 -1.15 8.29
CA VAL A 101 5.93 -0.01 8.45
C VAL A 101 5.61 0.70 7.14
N GLN A 102 6.56 0.74 6.20
CA GLN A 102 6.40 1.40 4.91
C GLN A 102 5.40 0.62 4.03
N ALA A 103 5.49 -0.71 4.04
CA ALA A 103 4.55 -1.62 3.42
C ALA A 103 3.15 -1.44 3.97
N GLU A 104 3.00 -1.25 5.29
CA GLU A 104 1.71 -0.97 5.91
C GLU A 104 1.13 0.38 5.45
N THR A 105 1.93 1.45 5.41
CA THR A 105 1.50 2.77 4.91
C THR A 105 0.97 2.68 3.47
N ILE A 106 1.70 1.97 2.59
CA ILE A 106 1.30 1.76 1.20
C ILE A 106 0.06 0.88 1.10
N ARG A 107 -0.04 -0.19 1.88
CA ARG A 107 -1.21 -1.07 1.96
C ARG A 107 -2.46 -0.27 2.33
N SER A 108 -2.36 0.52 3.39
CA SER A 108 -3.46 1.33 3.94
C SER A 108 -4.04 2.33 2.92
N ARG A 109 -3.18 2.90 2.07
CA ARG A 109 -3.62 3.74 0.94
C ARG A 109 -4.46 2.98 -0.08
N ARG A 110 -4.09 1.72 -0.38
CA ARG A 110 -4.83 0.89 -1.35
C ARG A 110 -6.24 0.58 -0.85
N THR A 111 -6.40 0.33 0.44
CA THR A 111 -7.71 0.02 1.05
C THR A 111 -8.63 1.24 1.13
N CYS A 112 -8.06 2.46 1.21
CA CYS A 112 -8.84 3.70 1.32
C CYS A 112 -9.25 4.29 -0.04
N ALA A 113 -8.53 4.00 -1.13
CA ALA A 113 -8.81 4.54 -2.47
C ALA A 113 -9.94 3.79 -3.23
N CYS A 114 -10.25 2.56 -2.85
CA CYS A 114 -11.47 1.87 -3.23
C CYS A 114 -12.48 2.05 -2.09
N GLY A 115 -13.59 2.75 -2.32
CA GLY A 115 -14.65 2.97 -1.32
C GLY A 115 -15.40 1.69 -0.91
N CYS A 116 -14.72 0.62 -0.51
CA CYS A 116 -15.30 -0.59 0.05
C CYS A 116 -14.76 -0.82 1.47
N ALA A 117 -15.15 0.05 2.39
CA ALA A 117 -15.18 -0.32 3.80
C ALA A 117 -16.44 -1.18 4.03
N THR A 118 -16.21 -2.48 4.15
CA THR A 118 -16.81 -3.35 5.18
C THR A 118 -18.34 -3.47 5.24
N LYS A 119 -18.86 -4.62 4.79
CA LYS A 119 -19.91 -5.34 5.51
C LYS A 119 -19.25 -6.40 6.39
#